data_AF-A0AAN5CM57-F1
#
_entry.id   AF-A0AAN5CM57-F1
#
_cell.length_a   1.000
_cell.length_b   1.000
_cell.length_c   1.000
_cell.angle_alpha   90.00
_cell.angle_beta   90.00
_cell.angle_gamma   90.00
#
_symmetry.space_group_name_H-M   'P 1'
#
loop_
_entity.id
_entity.type
_entity.pdbx_description
1 polymer ?
#
loop_
_entity_poly.entity_id
_entity_poly.type
_entity_poly.pdbx_seq_one_letter_code
_entity_poly.pdbx_strand_id
1 'polypeptide(L)'
;LQQFTGVFQICATTLAYFMNCILIYIVLKSGNKEIGNYRIIIIYFALSDIYYNTVHFVVYPIPECIGNAFFMRGHGFYEELLGVGVYMGAYGHAFPILIFHFLYRVLAVKYPDYLRYFPLFLSVLVTFTAANNALWFSIFYWFFHPDEEILLALTPIYNGSTVLPVVHTIEYAAKHSQALYWVGDQ
;
A
#
# COMPACT_ATOMS: atom_id res chain seq x y z
N LEU A 1 -15.42 -8.24 15.65
CA LEU A 1 -14.12 -7.69 15.20
C LEU A 1 -14.26 -6.95 13.86
N GLN A 2 -14.78 -7.60 12.82
CA GLN A 2 -14.91 -7.03 11.47
C GLN A 2 -15.74 -5.72 11.39
N GLN A 3 -16.81 -5.60 12.18
CA GLN A 3 -17.59 -4.35 12.27
C GLN A 3 -16.78 -3.20 12.90
N PHE A 4 -15.99 -3.50 13.93
CA PHE A 4 -15.16 -2.50 14.60
C PHE A 4 -14.03 -2.01 13.69
N THR A 5 -13.35 -2.93 13.00
CA THR A 5 -12.29 -2.59 12.04
C THR A 5 -12.84 -1.81 10.83
N GLY A 6 -14.06 -2.11 10.38
CA GLY A 6 -14.73 -1.36 9.31
C GLY A 6 -15.10 0.07 9.71
N VAL A 7 -15.66 0.28 10.91
CA VAL A 7 -15.95 1.63 11.42
C VAL A 7 -14.66 2.44 11.57
N PHE A 8 -13.62 1.82 12.14
CA PHE A 8 -12.32 2.45 12.28
C PHE A 8 -11.74 2.87 10.92
N GLN A 9 -11.80 2.00 9.92
CA GLN A 9 -11.36 2.29 8.56
C GLN A 9 -12.11 3.47 7.94
N ILE A 10 -13.44 3.55 8.07
CA ILE A 10 -14.23 4.67 7.53
C ILE A 10 -13.80 5.99 8.18
N CYS A 11 -13.64 5.99 9.51
CA CYS A 11 -13.18 7.18 10.23
C CYS A 11 -11.77 7.60 9.80
N ALA A 12 -10.84 6.65 9.73
CA ALA A 12 -9.45 6.90 9.34
C ALA A 12 -9.36 7.42 7.89
N THR A 13 -10.07 6.78 6.96
CA THR A 13 -10.13 7.17 5.56
C THR A 13 -10.69 8.58 5.40
N THR A 14 -11.83 8.88 6.04
CA THR A 14 -12.46 10.22 5.99
C THR A 14 -11.52 11.29 6.52
N LEU A 15 -10.86 11.03 7.64
CA LEU A 15 -9.88 11.95 8.23
C LEU A 15 -8.69 12.17 7.29
N ALA A 16 -8.18 11.09 6.67
CA ALA A 16 -7.07 11.17 5.73
C ALA A 16 -7.42 12.02 4.50
N TYR A 17 -8.58 11.82 3.88
CA TYR A 17 -9.03 12.68 2.77
C TYR A 17 -9.11 14.15 3.21
N PHE A 18 -9.73 14.42 4.35
CA PHE A 18 -9.89 15.78 4.85
C PHE A 18 -8.53 16.46 5.08
N MET A 19 -7.59 15.77 5.74
CA MET A 19 -6.26 16.31 6.04
C MET A 19 -5.41 16.51 4.78
N ASN A 20 -5.45 15.59 3.82
CA ASN A 20 -4.73 15.73 2.56
C ASN A 20 -5.31 16.85 1.68
N CYS A 21 -6.64 17.03 1.67
CA CYS A 21 -7.27 18.16 1.00
C CYS A 21 -6.85 19.50 1.63
N ILE A 22 -6.79 19.59 2.97
CA ILE A 22 -6.27 20.77 3.67
C ILE A 22 -4.80 21.01 3.31
N LEU A 23 -3.97 19.96 3.29
CA LEU A 23 -2.56 20.06 2.92
C LEU A 23 -2.39 20.63 1.51
N ILE A 24 -3.13 20.11 0.53
CA ILE A 24 -3.12 20.62 -0.84
C ILE A 24 -3.57 22.09 -0.86
N TYR A 25 -4.66 22.43 -0.17
CA TYR A 25 -5.15 23.81 -0.08
C TYR A 25 -4.11 24.78 0.48
N ILE A 26 -3.43 24.41 1.58
CA ILE A 26 -2.39 25.23 2.22
C ILE A 26 -1.21 25.42 1.26
N VAL A 27 -0.76 24.35 0.62
CA VAL A 27 0.40 24.40 -0.30
C VAL A 27 0.10 25.30 -1.50
N LEU A 28 -1.10 25.19 -2.08
CA LEU A 28 -1.53 26.03 -3.19
C LEU A 28 -1.65 27.50 -2.80
N LYS A 29 -2.17 27.79 -1.60
CA LYS A 29 -2.35 29.16 -1.10
C LYS A 29 -1.07 29.80 -0.56
N SER A 30 -0.05 29.00 -0.23
CA SER A 30 1.22 29.55 0.25
C SER A 30 1.82 30.49 -0.80
N GLY A 31 2.12 31.74 -0.45
CA GLY A 31 2.66 32.75 -1.40
C GLY A 31 4.18 32.71 -1.55
N ASN A 32 4.86 31.85 -0.80
CA ASN A 32 6.29 31.92 -0.59
C ASN A 32 7.10 31.35 -1.78
N LYS A 33 7.71 32.23 -2.59
CA LYS A 33 8.45 31.86 -3.82
C LYS A 33 9.63 30.91 -3.55
N GLU A 34 10.20 30.94 -2.35
CA GLU A 34 11.31 30.07 -1.93
C GLU A 34 10.93 28.58 -1.85
N ILE A 35 9.63 28.27 -1.73
CA ILE A 35 9.13 26.89 -1.64
C ILE A 35 8.81 26.31 -3.03
N GLY A 36 8.91 27.11 -4.11
CA GLY A 36 8.34 26.82 -5.44
C GLY A 36 8.31 25.34 -5.86
N ASN A 37 9.49 24.74 -6.07
CA ASN A 37 9.61 23.35 -6.53
C ASN A 37 9.23 22.32 -5.44
N TYR A 38 9.47 22.63 -4.17
CA TYR A 38 9.14 21.74 -3.06
C TYR A 38 7.63 21.48 -2.94
N ARG A 39 6.81 22.47 -3.32
CA ARG A 39 5.34 22.33 -3.33
C ARG A 39 4.87 21.17 -4.19
N ILE A 40 5.53 20.95 -5.33
CA ILE A 40 5.18 19.87 -6.26
C ILE A 40 5.37 18.51 -5.59
N ILE A 41 6.46 18.35 -4.82
CA ILE A 41 6.72 17.11 -4.07
C ILE A 41 5.69 16.92 -2.95
N ILE A 42 5.32 17.98 -2.22
CA ILE A 42 4.28 17.90 -1.18
C ILE A 42 2.92 17.52 -1.78
N ILE A 43 2.54 18.15 -2.90
CA ILE A 43 1.28 17.83 -3.59
C ILE A 43 1.32 16.38 -4.08
N TYR A 44 2.44 15.92 -4.64
CA TYR A 44 2.60 14.53 -5.07
C TYR A 44 2.43 13.55 -3.90
N PHE A 45 3.02 13.84 -2.74
CA PHE A 45 2.84 13.03 -1.53
C PHE A 45 1.38 13.00 -1.08
N ALA A 46 0.70 14.14 -1.03
CA ALA A 46 -0.72 14.21 -0.64
C ALA A 46 -1.64 13.45 -1.61
N LEU A 47 -1.39 13.54 -2.91
CA LEU A 47 -2.12 12.78 -3.93
C LEU A 47 -1.87 11.27 -3.81
N SER A 48 -0.63 10.88 -3.51
CA SER A 48 -0.27 9.49 -3.27
C SER A 48 -0.98 8.92 -2.05
N ASP A 49 -1.08 9.69 -0.97
CA ASP A 49 -1.79 9.28 0.25
C ASP A 49 -3.30 9.16 0.00
N ILE A 50 -3.90 10.10 -0.75
CA ILE A 50 -5.29 10.01 -1.21
C ILE A 50 -5.51 8.72 -2.02
N TYR A 51 -4.60 8.42 -2.97
CA TYR A 51 -4.67 7.19 -3.77
C TYR A 51 -4.59 5.94 -2.89
N TYR A 52 -3.63 5.86 -1.96
CA TYR A 52 -3.50 4.74 -1.04
C TYR A 52 -4.77 4.53 -0.21
N ASN A 53 -5.31 5.60 0.38
CA ASN A 53 -6.54 5.53 1.18
C ASN A 53 -7.75 5.12 0.33
N THR A 54 -7.82 5.55 -0.93
CA THR A 54 -8.86 5.11 -1.88
C THR A 54 -8.78 3.61 -2.11
N VAL A 55 -7.58 3.09 -2.41
CA VAL A 55 -7.37 1.66 -2.65
C VAL A 55 -7.66 0.85 -1.39
N HIS A 56 -7.18 1.30 -0.23
CA HIS A 56 -7.45 0.65 1.05
C HIS A 56 -8.95 0.62 1.37
N PHE A 57 -9.70 1.69 1.08
CA PHE A 57 -11.15 1.73 1.25
C PHE A 57 -11.88 0.76 0.32
N VAL A 58 -11.49 0.71 -0.96
CA VAL A 58 -12.13 -0.15 -1.97
C VAL A 58 -11.84 -1.64 -1.73
N VAL A 59 -10.59 -1.98 -1.40
CA VAL A 59 -10.16 -3.38 -1.26
C VAL A 59 -10.43 -3.90 0.15
N TYR A 60 -10.28 -3.06 1.17
CA TYR A 60 -10.31 -3.42 2.59
C TYR A 60 -9.55 -4.73 2.89
N PRO A 61 -8.24 -4.74 2.65
CA PRO A 61 -7.42 -5.93 2.83
C PRO A 61 -7.20 -6.21 4.32
N ILE A 62 -7.41 -7.45 4.73
CA ILE A 62 -7.10 -7.91 6.08
C ILE A 62 -5.94 -8.91 5.96
N PRO A 63 -4.73 -8.55 6.42
CA PRO A 63 -3.61 -9.48 6.47
C PRO A 63 -3.70 -10.37 7.70
N GLU A 64 -3.45 -11.65 7.53
CA GLU A 64 -3.47 -12.66 8.58
C GLU A 64 -2.19 -13.50 8.52
N CYS A 65 -1.51 -13.61 9.66
CA CYS A 65 -0.31 -14.42 9.83
C CYS A 65 -0.63 -15.56 10.79
N ILE A 66 -0.52 -16.80 10.34
CA ILE A 66 -0.83 -17.98 11.15
C ILE A 66 0.31 -18.99 11.01
N GLY A 67 1.00 -19.22 12.12
CA GLY A 67 2.16 -20.11 12.14
C GLY A 67 3.18 -19.66 11.10
N ASN A 68 3.38 -20.48 10.06
CA ASN A 68 4.36 -20.26 9.00
C ASN A 68 3.74 -19.75 7.70
N ALA A 69 2.48 -19.32 7.74
CA ALA A 69 1.76 -18.83 6.58
C ALA A 69 1.36 -17.36 6.76
N PHE A 70 1.50 -16.61 5.69
CA PHE A 70 0.89 -15.30 5.50
C PHE A 70 -0.20 -15.44 4.45
N PHE A 71 -1.37 -14.87 4.71
CA PHE A 71 -2.38 -14.72 3.68
C PHE A 71 -3.16 -13.43 3.86
N MET A 72 -3.65 -12.91 2.75
CA MET A 72 -4.36 -11.63 2.73
C MET A 72 -5.46 -11.64 1.69
N ARG A 73 -6.63 -11.15 2.07
CA ARG A 73 -7.79 -11.03 1.20
C ARG A 73 -8.43 -9.65 1.35
N GLY A 74 -8.98 -9.14 0.24
CA GLY A 74 -9.86 -7.98 0.25
C GLY A 74 -11.26 -8.32 0.75
N HIS A 75 -11.79 -7.51 1.68
CA HIS A 75 -13.12 -7.64 2.26
C HIS A 75 -14.02 -6.43 1.94
N GLY A 76 -13.59 -5.60 0.99
CA GLY A 76 -14.26 -4.36 0.61
C GLY A 76 -15.20 -4.55 -0.58
N PHE A 77 -15.32 -3.52 -1.40
CA PHE A 77 -16.08 -3.57 -2.65
C PHE A 77 -15.40 -4.40 -3.74
N TYR A 78 -14.08 -4.55 -3.67
CA TYR A 78 -13.30 -5.32 -4.64
C TYR A 78 -12.44 -6.37 -3.94
N GLU A 79 -12.96 -7.58 -3.87
CA GLU A 79 -12.39 -8.70 -3.10
C GLU A 79 -11.42 -9.58 -3.91
N GLU A 80 -11.19 -9.27 -5.19
CA GLU A 80 -10.35 -10.08 -6.06
C GLU A 80 -8.86 -9.95 -5.71
N LEU A 81 -8.08 -10.98 -6.05
CA LEU A 81 -6.62 -11.02 -5.82
C LEU A 81 -5.91 -9.81 -6.43
N LEU A 82 -6.40 -9.32 -7.57
CA LEU A 82 -5.90 -8.11 -8.21
C LEU A 82 -5.99 -6.89 -7.29
N GLY A 83 -7.07 -6.77 -6.49
CA GLY A 83 -7.25 -5.70 -5.52
C GLY A 83 -6.18 -5.74 -4.43
N VAL A 84 -5.89 -6.93 -3.91
CA VAL A 84 -4.84 -7.16 -2.92
C VAL A 84 -3.47 -6.78 -3.49
N GLY A 85 -3.18 -7.17 -4.74
CA GLY A 85 -1.95 -6.77 -5.43
C GLY A 85 -1.84 -5.25 -5.58
N VAL A 86 -2.89 -4.57 -6.05
CA VAL A 86 -2.93 -3.10 -6.20
C VAL A 86 -2.73 -2.42 -4.85
N TYR A 87 -3.35 -2.94 -3.79
CA TYR A 87 -3.16 -2.43 -2.43
C TYR A 87 -1.70 -2.52 -1.98
N MET A 88 -1.02 -3.65 -2.20
CA MET A 88 0.37 -3.79 -1.77
C MET A 88 1.32 -2.93 -2.59
N GLY A 89 1.03 -2.76 -3.89
CA GLY A 89 1.72 -1.76 -4.72
C GLY A 89 1.55 -0.34 -4.16
N ALA A 90 0.33 0.04 -3.78
CA ALA A 90 0.01 1.33 -3.17
C ALA A 90 0.64 1.47 -1.76
N TYR A 91 0.72 0.42 -0.97
CA TYR A 91 1.38 0.47 0.34
C TYR A 91 2.89 0.71 0.18
N GLY A 92 3.53 -0.04 -0.70
CA GLY A 92 4.98 0.02 -0.90
C GLY A 92 5.47 1.37 -1.43
N HIS A 93 4.68 2.07 -2.24
CA HIS A 93 5.15 3.29 -2.91
C HIS A 93 5.38 4.49 -1.99
N ALA A 94 4.94 4.43 -0.73
CA ALA A 94 5.12 5.52 0.23
C ALA A 94 6.59 5.68 0.65
N PHE A 95 7.33 4.56 0.74
CA PHE A 95 8.74 4.55 1.12
C PHE A 95 9.62 5.41 0.19
N PRO A 96 9.63 5.20 -1.14
CA PRO A 96 10.45 6.03 -2.01
C PRO A 96 10.02 7.50 -1.95
N ILE A 97 8.73 7.81 -1.90
CA ILE A 97 8.26 9.20 -1.80
C ILE A 97 8.83 9.91 -0.57
N LEU A 98 8.84 9.23 0.59
CA LEU A 98 9.43 9.76 1.82
C LEU A 98 10.95 9.93 1.71
N ILE A 99 11.65 8.96 1.13
CA ILE A 99 13.11 9.02 0.90
C ILE A 99 13.46 10.24 0.03
N PHE A 100 12.76 10.42 -1.09
CA PHE A 100 12.96 11.58 -1.97
C PHE A 100 12.57 12.90 -1.29
N HIS A 101 11.57 12.90 -0.40
CA HIS A 101 11.27 14.07 0.42
C HIS A 101 12.45 14.49 1.30
N PHE A 102 13.07 13.52 2.00
CA PHE A 102 14.27 13.78 2.80
C PHE A 102 15.45 14.20 1.93
N LEU A 103 15.66 13.53 0.80
CA LEU A 103 16.74 13.86 -0.13
C LEU A 103 16.59 15.29 -0.66
N TYR A 104 15.39 15.70 -1.05
CA TYR A 104 15.12 17.07 -1.48
C TYR A 104 15.47 18.09 -0.40
N ARG A 105 15.09 17.83 0.87
CA ARG A 105 15.42 18.72 1.99
C ARG A 105 16.93 18.86 2.18
N VAL A 106 17.68 17.76 2.05
CA VAL A 106 19.15 17.79 2.14
C VAL A 106 19.75 18.60 1.00
N LEU A 107 19.27 18.40 -0.24
CA LEU A 107 19.72 19.16 -1.40
C LEU A 107 19.43 20.65 -1.24
N ALA A 108 18.24 21.02 -0.76
CA ALA A 108 17.86 22.41 -0.58
C ALA A 108 18.72 23.14 0.48
N VAL A 109 19.15 22.43 1.54
CA VAL A 109 19.95 23.03 2.63
C VAL A 109 21.44 23.02 2.33
N LYS A 110 21.99 21.90 1.84
CA LYS A 110 23.44 21.71 1.68
C LYS A 110 23.95 22.00 0.28
N TYR A 111 23.12 21.78 -0.75
CA TYR A 111 23.55 21.77 -2.15
C TYR A 111 22.53 22.44 -3.08
N PRO A 112 22.17 23.73 -2.84
CA PRO A 112 21.09 24.40 -3.56
C PRO A 112 21.32 24.47 -5.08
N ASP A 113 22.56 24.47 -5.54
CA ASP A 113 22.91 24.48 -6.97
C ASP A 113 22.35 23.27 -7.73
N TYR A 114 22.16 22.13 -7.05
CA TYR A 114 21.59 20.93 -7.67
C TYR A 114 20.08 21.01 -7.87
N LEU A 115 19.39 21.98 -7.23
CA LEU A 115 17.95 22.20 -7.44
C LEU A 115 17.63 22.64 -8.88
N ARG A 116 18.63 23.09 -9.66
CA ARG A 116 18.48 23.33 -11.11
C ARG A 116 18.05 22.07 -11.88
N TYR A 117 18.36 20.88 -11.35
CA TYR A 117 17.99 19.59 -11.94
C TYR A 117 16.66 19.06 -11.38
N PHE A 118 15.83 19.92 -10.79
CA PHE A 118 14.52 19.55 -10.26
C PHE A 118 13.63 18.71 -11.21
N PRO A 119 13.48 19.01 -12.52
CA PRO A 119 12.65 18.18 -13.39
C PRO A 119 13.18 16.74 -13.49
N LEU A 120 14.51 16.56 -13.58
CA LEU A 120 15.12 15.24 -13.57
C LEU A 120 14.89 14.54 -12.22
N PHE A 121 15.05 15.26 -11.11
CA PHE A 121 14.76 14.75 -9.77
C PHE A 121 13.31 14.25 -9.66
N LEU A 122 12.35 15.01 -10.18
CA LEU A 122 10.94 14.65 -10.19
C LEU A 122 10.68 13.41 -11.07
N SER A 123 11.28 13.34 -12.26
CA SER A 123 11.19 12.14 -13.11
C SER A 123 11.74 10.91 -12.41
N VAL A 124 12.90 11.00 -11.76
CA VAL A 124 13.50 9.89 -11.01
C VAL A 124 12.60 9.47 -9.84
N LEU A 125 12.04 10.43 -9.09
CA LEU A 125 11.07 10.16 -8.03
C LEU A 125 9.87 9.37 -8.58
N VAL A 126 9.24 9.84 -9.65
CA VAL A 126 8.04 9.21 -10.23
C VAL A 126 8.37 7.82 -10.75
N THR A 127 9.46 7.66 -11.50
CA THR A 127 9.87 6.37 -12.05
C THR A 127 10.22 5.36 -10.94
N PHE A 128 10.96 5.77 -9.91
CA PHE A 128 11.32 4.88 -8.81
C PHE A 128 10.11 4.49 -7.96
N THR A 129 9.18 5.43 -7.76
CA THR A 129 7.89 5.17 -7.09
C THR A 129 7.05 4.17 -7.90
N ALA A 130 6.96 4.34 -9.22
CA ALA A 130 6.24 3.42 -10.11
C ALA A 130 6.90 2.03 -10.15
N ALA A 131 8.24 1.96 -10.23
CA ALA A 131 8.97 0.71 -10.22
C ALA A 131 8.76 -0.06 -8.90
N ASN A 132 8.81 0.64 -7.76
CA ASN A 132 8.54 0.03 -6.47
C ASN A 132 7.07 -0.42 -6.35
N ASN A 133 6.11 0.37 -6.83
CA ASN A 133 4.70 -0.03 -6.87
C ASN A 133 4.52 -1.32 -7.69
N ALA A 134 5.11 -1.38 -8.89
CA ALA A 134 5.07 -2.56 -9.75
C ALA A 134 5.74 -3.79 -9.10
N LEU A 135 6.87 -3.60 -8.41
CA LEU A 135 7.56 -4.66 -7.69
C LEU A 135 6.68 -5.25 -6.59
N TRP A 136 6.11 -4.41 -5.72
CA TRP A 136 5.22 -4.86 -4.65
C TRP A 136 3.95 -5.50 -5.19
N PHE A 137 3.34 -4.92 -6.23
CA PHE A 137 2.23 -5.55 -6.93
C PHE A 137 2.61 -6.95 -7.42
N SER A 138 3.79 -7.08 -8.03
CA SER A 138 4.24 -8.34 -8.61
C SER A 138 4.43 -9.43 -7.58
N ILE A 139 5.00 -9.09 -6.41
CA ILE A 139 5.18 -10.03 -5.30
C ILE A 139 3.82 -10.58 -4.86
N PHE A 140 2.84 -9.71 -4.60
CA PHE A 140 1.57 -10.15 -4.02
C PHE A 140 0.61 -10.76 -5.02
N TYR A 141 0.72 -10.38 -6.30
CA TYR A 141 -0.16 -10.89 -7.36
C TYR A 141 0.39 -12.16 -8.03
N TRP A 142 1.69 -12.20 -8.35
CA TRP A 142 2.30 -13.35 -9.05
C TRP A 142 3.02 -14.31 -8.10
N PHE A 143 3.90 -13.82 -7.22
CA PHE A 143 4.69 -14.71 -6.37
C PHE A 143 3.87 -15.32 -5.24
N PHE A 144 2.91 -14.57 -4.70
CA PHE A 144 1.98 -15.05 -3.67
C PHE A 144 0.65 -15.51 -4.26
N HIS A 145 0.64 -15.86 -5.55
CA HIS A 145 -0.52 -16.47 -6.15
C HIS A 145 -0.75 -17.85 -5.52
N PRO A 146 -2.00 -18.22 -5.18
CA PRO A 146 -2.30 -19.54 -4.65
C PRO A 146 -1.86 -20.64 -5.61
N ASP A 147 -1.11 -21.60 -5.10
CA ASP A 147 -0.71 -22.84 -5.75
C ASP A 147 -1.34 -24.04 -5.04
N GLU A 148 -1.25 -25.22 -5.65
CA GLU A 148 -1.85 -26.44 -5.09
C GLU A 148 -1.16 -26.87 -3.79
N GLU A 149 0.15 -26.67 -3.67
CA GLU A 149 0.94 -27.05 -2.50
C GLU A 149 0.59 -26.21 -1.26
N ILE A 150 0.53 -24.87 -1.40
CA ILE A 150 0.12 -23.99 -0.30
C ILE A 150 -1.35 -24.25 0.06
N LEU A 151 -2.22 -24.49 -0.93
CA LEU A 151 -3.63 -24.80 -0.65
C LEU A 151 -3.79 -26.09 0.18
N LEU A 152 -3.01 -27.13 -0.12
CA LEU A 152 -2.97 -28.37 0.67
C LEU A 152 -2.47 -28.10 2.10
N ALA A 153 -1.38 -27.34 2.25
CA ALA A 153 -0.84 -26.95 3.55
C ALA A 153 -1.84 -26.11 4.38
N LEU A 154 -2.64 -25.26 3.73
CA LEU A 154 -3.63 -24.39 4.37
C LEU A 154 -5.04 -24.99 4.43
N THR A 155 -5.24 -26.24 3.99
CA THR A 155 -6.55 -26.92 4.06
C THR A 155 -7.18 -26.88 5.46
N PRO A 156 -6.43 -27.03 6.58
CA PRO A 156 -6.99 -26.91 7.94
C PRO A 156 -7.59 -25.53 8.28
N ILE A 157 -7.19 -24.49 7.56
CA ILE A 157 -7.73 -23.13 7.70
C ILE A 157 -9.02 -22.99 6.89
N TYR A 158 -9.00 -23.47 5.64
CA TYR A 158 -10.16 -23.38 4.74
C TYR A 158 -11.29 -24.37 5.06
N ASN A 159 -11.01 -25.46 5.78
CA ASN A 159 -12.02 -26.44 6.20
C ASN A 159 -12.63 -26.11 7.58
N GLY A 160 -12.21 -25.03 8.23
CA GLY A 160 -12.72 -24.60 9.54
C GLY A 160 -12.20 -25.40 10.73
N SER A 161 -11.17 -26.25 10.57
CA SER A 161 -10.52 -26.95 11.69
C SER A 161 -9.77 -25.98 12.60
N THR A 162 -9.26 -24.87 12.03
CA THR A 162 -8.64 -23.77 12.77
C THR A 162 -9.64 -22.63 12.92
N VAL A 163 -10.02 -22.31 14.15
CA VAL A 163 -10.94 -21.19 14.43
C VAL A 163 -10.19 -19.87 14.28
N LEU A 164 -10.59 -19.06 13.31
CA LEU A 164 -10.01 -17.75 13.04
C LEU A 164 -11.04 -16.63 13.14
N PRO A 165 -10.60 -15.37 13.37
CA PRO A 165 -11.49 -14.23 13.47
C PRO A 165 -12.25 -13.96 12.16
N VAL A 166 -11.67 -14.35 11.02
CA VAL A 166 -12.27 -14.30 9.69
C VAL A 166 -12.59 -15.72 9.24
N VAL A 167 -13.78 -15.93 8.66
CA VAL A 167 -14.18 -17.23 8.14
C VAL A 167 -13.61 -17.40 6.74
N HIS A 168 -12.73 -18.39 6.57
CA HIS A 168 -12.17 -18.76 5.28
C HIS A 168 -12.90 -19.98 4.74
N THR A 169 -13.31 -19.93 3.47
CA THR A 169 -13.85 -21.09 2.75
C THR A 169 -12.98 -21.37 1.53
N ILE A 170 -12.94 -22.64 1.13
CA ILE A 170 -12.11 -23.08 0.01
C ILE A 170 -12.49 -22.39 -1.32
N GLU A 171 -13.75 -21.99 -1.47
CA GLU A 171 -14.26 -21.23 -2.63
C GLU A 171 -13.56 -19.88 -2.80
N TYR A 172 -13.12 -19.26 -1.70
CA TYR A 172 -12.42 -17.98 -1.74
C TYR A 172 -10.90 -18.12 -1.69
N ALA A 173 -10.35 -19.34 -1.60
CA ALA A 173 -8.90 -19.55 -1.48
C ALA A 173 -8.13 -18.92 -2.65
N ALA A 174 -8.65 -19.03 -3.88
CA ALA A 174 -8.07 -18.42 -5.08
C ALA A 174 -7.98 -16.89 -5.04
N LYS A 175 -8.75 -16.22 -4.16
CA LYS A 175 -8.76 -14.77 -3.98
C LYS A 175 -7.79 -14.28 -2.91
N HIS A 176 -7.17 -15.20 -2.16
CA HIS A 176 -6.18 -14.85 -1.16
C HIS A 176 -4.80 -14.76 -1.83
N SER A 177 -4.06 -13.71 -1.49
CA SER A 177 -2.61 -13.70 -1.69
C SER A 177 -2.00 -14.53 -0.56
N GLN A 178 -1.24 -15.58 -0.88
CA GLN A 178 -0.78 -16.59 0.09
C GLN A 178 0.74 -16.78 -0.02
N ALA A 179 1.41 -16.90 1.11
CA ALA A 179 2.84 -17.20 1.18
C ALA A 179 3.12 -18.14 2.35
N LEU A 180 3.86 -19.21 2.08
CA LEU A 180 4.35 -20.13 3.09
C LEU A 180 5.86 -19.91 3.27
N TYR A 181 6.30 -19.65 4.51
CA TYR A 181 7.69 -19.31 4.77
C TYR A 181 8.62 -20.53 4.74
N TRP A 182 8.14 -21.70 5.18
CA TRP A 182 8.84 -22.97 5.03
C TRP A 182 7.86 -24.15 5.11
N VAL A 183 8.14 -25.18 4.31
CA VAL A 183 7.53 -26.51 4.43
C VAL A 183 8.45 -27.30 5.37
N GLY A 184 8.03 -27.47 6.63
CA GLY A 184 8.76 -28.37 7.53
C GLY A 184 8.40 -29.82 7.19
N ASP A 185 9.38 -30.72 7.23
CA ASP A 185 9.11 -32.16 7.36
C ASP A 185 8.38 -32.37 8.70
N GLN A 186 7.05 -32.52 8.66
CA GLN A 186 6.27 -33.03 9.78
C GLN A 186 6.01 -34.52 9.62
#